data_AF-A0A959LF52-F1
#
_entry.id   AF-A0A959LF52-F1
#
_cell.length_a   1.000
_cell.length_b   1.000
_cell.length_c   1.000
_cell.angle_alpha   90.00
_cell.angle_beta   90.00
_cell.angle_gamma   90.00
#
_symmetry.space_group_name_H-M   'P 1'
#
loop_
_entity.id
_entity.type
_entity.pdbx_description
1 polymer ?
#
loop_
_entity_poly.entity_id
_entity_poly.type
_entity_poly.pdbx_seq_one_letter_code
_entity_poly.pdbx_strand_id
1 'polypeptide(L)'
;MFKAKLIDDPAFYRMRKKVLLLGLPTFALIGFLSGQFSLPLPYFAGILVLIGFLTAWRIRTHKRASSMVRNRQIEITPDTIRLLSGHGKILETIPVTDVTRVTVKETWAMPEERIQDLIRELKGKPLENYLIVQQGQEERRFDILLDSFYMIEQLKKVIDDWQDRGLILETVS
;
A
#
# COMPACT_ATOMS: atom_id res chain seq x y z
N MET A 1 -12.01 12.13 -8.40
CA MET A 1 -11.84 10.79 -9.01
C MET A 1 -10.70 10.13 -8.29
N PHE A 2 -10.94 8.96 -7.71
CA PHE A 2 -9.93 8.19 -7.00
C PHE A 2 -9.36 7.10 -7.92
N LYS A 3 -8.05 6.87 -7.83
CA LYS A 3 -7.38 5.82 -8.60
C LYS A 3 -6.26 5.21 -7.78
N ALA A 4 -6.23 3.88 -7.73
CA ALA A 4 -5.22 3.16 -6.97
C ALA A 4 -4.89 1.80 -7.58
N LYS A 5 -3.75 1.24 -7.16
CA LYS A 5 -3.35 -0.13 -7.52
C LYS A 5 -4.06 -1.13 -6.62
N LEU A 6 -4.46 -2.26 -7.18
CA LEU A 6 -5.03 -3.35 -6.41
C LEU A 6 -3.94 -4.33 -5.97
N ILE A 7 -4.13 -4.88 -4.78
CA ILE A 7 -3.29 -5.93 -4.21
C ILE A 7 -3.99 -7.26 -4.43
N ASP A 8 -3.69 -7.90 -5.56
CA ASP A 8 -4.31 -9.19 -5.92
C ASP A 8 -3.63 -10.41 -5.27
N ASP A 9 -2.33 -10.29 -4.92
CA ASP A 9 -1.52 -11.41 -4.43
C ASP A 9 -1.05 -11.16 -2.97
N PRO A 10 -1.42 -12.02 -2.00
CA PRO A 10 -0.92 -11.97 -0.62
C PRO A 10 0.62 -12.02 -0.51
N ALA A 11 1.32 -12.53 -1.54
CA ALA A 11 2.77 -12.49 -1.62
C ALA A 11 3.35 -11.07 -1.60
N PHE A 12 2.56 -10.05 -2.00
CA PHE A 12 2.93 -8.64 -1.88
C PHE A 12 3.30 -8.27 -0.44
N TYR A 13 2.45 -8.61 0.53
CA TYR A 13 2.68 -8.31 1.95
C TYR A 13 3.94 -9.02 2.49
N ARG A 14 4.18 -10.26 2.05
CA ARG A 14 5.41 -11.00 2.40
C ARG A 14 6.65 -10.31 1.82
N MET A 15 6.58 -9.78 0.59
CA MET A 15 7.69 -9.08 -0.04
C MET A 15 7.96 -7.73 0.60
N ARG A 16 6.90 -6.99 0.97
CA ARG A 16 7.01 -5.70 1.65
C ARG A 16 7.69 -5.84 3.02
N LYS A 17 7.30 -6.86 3.80
CA LYS A 17 8.01 -7.22 5.04
C LYS A 17 9.51 -7.47 4.81
N LYS A 18 9.89 -8.15 3.72
CA LYS A 18 11.31 -8.36 3.38
C LYS A 18 12.04 -7.04 3.08
N VAL A 19 11.40 -6.11 2.38
CA VAL A 19 11.96 -4.77 2.12
C VAL A 19 12.22 -4.03 3.43
N LEU A 20 11.29 -4.09 4.38
CA LEU A 20 11.45 -3.49 5.71
C LEU A 20 12.61 -4.13 6.49
N LEU A 21 12.67 -5.46 6.53
CA LEU A 21 13.74 -6.19 7.22
C LEU A 21 15.13 -5.88 6.65
N LEU A 22 15.26 -5.67 5.34
CA LEU A 22 16.51 -5.25 4.72
C LEU A 22 16.88 -3.79 5.02
N GLY A 23 15.89 -2.93 5.31
CA GLY A 23 16.10 -1.53 5.67
C GLY A 23 16.73 -1.36 7.06
N LEU A 24 16.30 -2.15 8.04
CA LEU A 24 16.78 -2.06 9.44
C LEU A 24 18.31 -2.09 9.59
N PRO A 25 19.05 -3.10 9.06
CA PRO A 25 20.50 -3.12 9.17
C PRO A 25 21.15 -1.96 8.43
N THR A 26 20.55 -1.49 7.32
CA THR A 26 21.06 -0.33 6.58
C THR A 26 21.05 0.93 7.45
N PHE A 27 19.94 1.21 8.13
CA PHE A 27 19.85 2.35 9.06
C PHE A 27 20.80 2.21 10.25
N ALA A 28 20.91 1.01 10.83
CA ALA A 28 21.83 0.76 11.94
C ALA A 28 23.30 1.01 11.56
N LEU A 29 23.72 0.56 10.37
CA LEU A 29 25.09 0.78 9.87
C LEU A 29 25.37 2.26 9.59
N ILE A 30 24.41 2.99 9.02
CA ILE A 30 24.55 4.44 8.80
C ILE A 30 24.68 5.18 10.14
N GLY A 31 23.83 4.86 11.12
CA GLY A 31 23.89 5.44 12.46
C GLY A 31 25.17 5.07 13.22
N PHE A 32 25.70 3.88 13.01
CA PHE A 32 27.00 3.48 13.56
C PHE A 32 28.14 4.31 12.94
N LEU A 33 28.16 4.47 11.62
CA LEU A 33 29.20 5.25 10.94
C LEU A 33 29.20 6.73 11.31
N SER A 34 28.03 7.32 11.57
CA SER A 34 27.94 8.75 11.91
C SER A 34 28.62 9.10 13.24
N GLY A 35 28.86 8.12 14.11
CA GLY A 35 29.53 8.30 15.40
C GLY A 35 30.99 7.82 15.44
N GLN A 36 31.54 7.27 14.35
CA GLN A 36 32.81 6.51 14.37
C GLN A 36 33.82 7.04 13.35
N PHE A 37 34.20 8.33 13.48
CA PHE A 37 35.19 8.97 12.61
C PHE A 37 36.63 8.45 12.80
N SER A 38 36.91 7.71 13.86
CA SER A 38 38.22 7.14 14.19
C SER A 38 38.42 5.71 13.67
N LEU A 39 37.45 5.13 12.95
CA LEU A 39 37.56 3.79 12.37
C LEU A 39 38.71 3.74 11.35
N PRO A 40 39.57 2.69 11.41
CA PRO A 40 40.56 2.48 10.35
C PRO A 40 39.87 2.33 8.98
N LEU A 41 40.49 2.93 7.96
CA LEU A 41 39.98 3.00 6.59
C LEU A 41 39.44 1.69 6.02
N PRO A 42 40.07 0.50 6.18
CA PRO A 42 39.53 -0.73 5.60
C PRO A 42 38.18 -1.15 6.19
N TYR A 43 37.95 -0.92 7.49
CA TYR A 43 36.66 -1.23 8.12
C TYR A 43 35.58 -0.26 7.64
N PHE A 44 35.91 1.03 7.55
CA PHE A 44 35.00 2.04 7.00
C PHE A 44 34.58 1.71 5.56
N ALA A 45 35.54 1.38 4.70
CA ALA A 45 35.27 0.95 3.33
C ALA A 45 34.42 -0.33 3.26
N GLY A 46 34.71 -1.32 4.12
CA GLY A 46 33.92 -2.55 4.21
C GLY A 46 32.45 -2.30 4.59
N ILE A 47 32.20 -1.41 5.55
CA ILE A 47 30.83 -1.05 5.96
C ILE A 47 30.12 -0.31 4.82
N LEU A 48 30.78 0.61 4.11
CA LEU A 48 30.19 1.28 2.95
C LEU A 48 29.79 0.31 1.83
N VAL A 49 30.65 -0.67 1.52
CA VAL A 49 30.35 -1.73 0.55
C VAL A 49 29.13 -2.52 0.99
N LEU A 50 29.04 -2.88 2.27
CA LEU A 50 27.89 -3.60 2.83
C LEU A 50 26.59 -2.78 2.74
N ILE A 51 26.63 -1.49 3.08
CA ILE A 51 25.48 -0.57 2.94
C ILE A 51 25.04 -0.50 1.47
N GLY A 52 25.99 -0.37 0.53
CA GLY A 52 25.70 -0.36 -0.90
C GLY A 52 25.04 -1.65 -1.37
N PHE A 53 25.56 -2.80 -0.94
CA PHE A 53 25.00 -4.11 -1.25
C PHE A 53 23.57 -4.28 -0.70
N LEU A 54 23.35 -3.97 0.57
CA LEU A 54 22.03 -4.05 1.21
C LEU A 54 21.03 -3.11 0.53
N THR A 55 21.45 -1.90 0.17
CA THR A 55 20.63 -0.92 -0.55
C THR A 55 20.26 -1.42 -1.95
N ALA A 56 21.21 -1.95 -2.71
CA ALA A 56 20.96 -2.54 -4.02
C ALA A 56 19.97 -3.71 -3.94
N TRP A 57 20.13 -4.57 -2.93
CA TRP A 57 19.22 -5.68 -2.69
C TRP A 57 17.81 -5.19 -2.28
N ARG A 58 17.73 -4.17 -1.43
CA ARG A 58 16.46 -3.52 -1.06
C ARG A 58 15.75 -2.98 -2.30
N ILE A 59 16.44 -2.24 -3.16
CA ILE A 59 15.88 -1.69 -4.41
C ILE A 59 15.36 -2.81 -5.31
N ARG A 60 16.13 -3.90 -5.48
CA ARG A 60 15.69 -5.06 -6.28
C ARG A 60 14.44 -5.72 -5.70
N THR A 61 14.38 -5.85 -4.38
CA THR A 61 13.23 -6.45 -3.68
C THR A 61 11.99 -5.56 -3.76
N HIS A 62 12.17 -4.24 -3.62
CA HIS A 62 11.10 -3.27 -3.80
C HIS A 62 10.52 -3.32 -5.22
N LYS A 63 11.36 -3.34 -6.26
CA LYS A 63 10.90 -3.48 -7.65
C LYS A 63 10.07 -4.75 -7.87
N ARG A 64 10.44 -5.86 -7.25
CA ARG A 64 9.66 -7.11 -7.28
C ARG A 64 8.30 -6.94 -6.58
N ALA A 65 8.26 -6.33 -5.39
CA ALA A 65 7.01 -6.04 -4.71
C ALA A 65 6.09 -5.15 -5.56
N SER A 66 6.63 -4.06 -6.12
CA SER A 66 5.86 -3.14 -6.97
C SER A 66 5.32 -3.79 -8.24
N SER A 67 6.00 -4.80 -8.80
CA SER A 67 5.48 -5.53 -9.96
C SER A 67 4.26 -6.39 -9.64
N MET A 68 4.09 -6.84 -8.40
CA MET A 68 2.95 -7.67 -7.98
C MET A 68 1.63 -6.90 -7.96
N VAL A 69 1.68 -5.58 -7.73
CA VAL A 69 0.50 -4.68 -7.65
C VAL A 69 0.29 -3.90 -8.95
N ARG A 70 1.06 -4.16 -10.00
CA ARG A 70 1.01 -3.39 -11.26
C ARG A 70 -0.07 -3.90 -12.20
N ASN A 71 -0.61 -5.09 -11.97
CA ASN A 71 -1.44 -5.80 -12.95
C ASN A 71 -2.90 -5.34 -13.00
N ARG A 72 -3.41 -4.79 -11.90
CA ARG A 72 -4.78 -4.27 -11.81
C ARG A 72 -4.83 -2.96 -11.05
N GLN A 73 -5.76 -2.11 -11.44
CA GLN A 73 -6.04 -0.83 -10.82
C GLN A 73 -7.54 -0.71 -10.60
N ILE A 74 -7.90 0.02 -9.56
CA ILE A 74 -9.26 0.44 -9.30
C ILE A 74 -9.36 1.94 -9.55
N GLU A 75 -10.39 2.34 -10.28
CA GLU A 75 -10.74 3.73 -10.51
C GLU A 75 -12.17 3.94 -10.02
N ILE A 76 -12.32 4.85 -9.07
CA ILE A 76 -13.59 5.12 -8.41
C ILE A 76 -14.00 6.54 -8.73
N THR A 77 -15.18 6.64 -9.33
CA THR A 77 -15.89 7.88 -9.62
C THR A 77 -17.20 7.90 -8.84
N PRO A 78 -17.82 9.08 -8.66
CA PRO A 78 -19.15 9.21 -8.08
C PRO A 78 -20.17 8.19 -8.60
N ASP A 79 -20.15 7.92 -9.91
CA ASP A 79 -21.20 7.14 -10.56
C ASP A 79 -20.77 5.69 -10.88
N THR A 80 -19.46 5.41 -10.95
CA THR A 80 -18.95 4.09 -11.34
C THR A 80 -17.68 3.68 -10.60
N ILE A 81 -17.57 2.39 -10.31
CA ILE A 81 -16.36 1.71 -9.86
C ILE A 81 -15.82 0.89 -11.04
N ARG A 82 -14.62 1.21 -11.51
CA ARG A 82 -14.00 0.57 -12.67
C ARG A 82 -12.77 -0.22 -12.27
N LEU A 83 -12.68 -1.46 -12.74
CA LEU A 83 -11.46 -2.25 -12.68
C LEU A 83 -10.72 -2.10 -14.00
N LEU A 84 -9.47 -1.66 -13.90
CA LEU A 84 -8.58 -1.47 -15.04
C LEU A 84 -7.46 -2.51 -14.96
N SER A 85 -7.03 -2.99 -16.12
CA SER A 85 -5.76 -3.69 -16.26
C SER A 85 -4.61 -2.72 -15.99
N GLY A 86 -3.42 -3.25 -15.68
CA GLY A 86 -2.17 -2.49 -15.55
C GLY A 86 -1.80 -1.65 -16.78
N HIS A 87 -2.41 -1.94 -17.93
CA HIS A 87 -2.27 -1.18 -19.19
C HIS A 87 -3.43 -0.19 -19.45
N GLY A 88 -4.33 0.01 -18.48
CA GLY A 88 -5.45 0.97 -18.59
C GLY A 88 -6.67 0.45 -19.36
N LYS A 89 -6.67 -0.80 -19.82
CA LYS A 89 -7.86 -1.43 -20.41
C LYS A 89 -8.92 -1.66 -19.32
N ILE A 90 -10.15 -1.23 -19.56
CA ILE A 90 -11.29 -1.52 -18.69
C ILE A 90 -11.56 -3.02 -18.72
N LEU A 91 -11.45 -3.66 -17.55
CA LEU A 91 -11.77 -5.07 -17.34
C LEU A 91 -13.21 -5.23 -16.88
N GLU A 92 -13.67 -4.34 -16.00
CA GLU A 92 -15.00 -4.37 -15.42
C GLU A 92 -15.46 -2.96 -15.07
N THR A 93 -16.77 -2.72 -15.11
CA THR A 93 -17.40 -1.48 -14.66
C THR A 93 -18.64 -1.84 -13.85
N ILE A 94 -18.66 -1.35 -12.62
CA ILE A 94 -19.73 -1.50 -11.65
C ILE A 94 -20.41 -0.14 -11.50
N PRO A 95 -21.66 0.02 -11.94
CA PRO A 95 -22.44 1.23 -11.65
C PRO A 95 -22.69 1.33 -10.14
N VAL A 96 -22.51 2.52 -9.57
CA VAL A 96 -22.77 2.75 -8.14
C VAL A 96 -24.26 2.59 -7.83
N THR A 97 -25.14 2.80 -8.81
CA THR A 97 -26.58 2.52 -8.70
C THR A 97 -26.91 1.07 -8.36
N ASP A 98 -26.01 0.14 -8.71
CA ASP A 98 -26.21 -1.31 -8.51
C ASP A 98 -25.56 -1.77 -7.19
N VAL A 99 -24.89 -0.86 -6.48
CA VAL A 99 -24.25 -1.13 -5.19
C VAL A 99 -25.27 -0.89 -4.09
N THR A 100 -25.53 -1.93 -3.30
CA THR A 100 -26.46 -1.84 -2.17
C THR A 100 -25.80 -1.31 -0.91
N ARG A 101 -24.49 -1.58 -0.75
CA ARG A 101 -23.72 -1.21 0.42
C ARG A 101 -22.23 -1.16 0.12
N VAL A 102 -21.53 -0.25 0.79
CA VAL A 102 -20.07 -0.20 0.78
C VAL A 102 -19.55 -0.25 2.21
N THR A 103 -18.63 -1.16 2.49
CA THR A 103 -17.94 -1.21 3.79
C THR A 103 -16.53 -0.63 3.63
N VAL A 104 -16.23 0.36 4.47
CA VAL A 104 -14.96 1.10 4.48
C VAL A 104 -14.31 1.01 5.85
N LYS A 105 -12.98 1.11 5.91
CA LYS A 105 -12.29 1.28 7.19
C LYS A 105 -12.51 2.69 7.74
N GLU A 106 -12.63 2.79 9.06
CA GLU A 106 -12.70 4.07 9.76
C GLU A 106 -11.45 4.92 9.52
N THR A 107 -10.29 4.24 9.47
CA THR A 107 -9.01 4.89 9.25
C THR A 107 -8.28 4.29 8.06
N TRP A 108 -7.92 5.18 7.13
CA TRP A 108 -7.03 4.90 6.04
C TRP A 108 -5.66 5.45 6.39
N ALA A 109 -4.62 4.65 6.22
CA ALA A 109 -3.27 5.07 6.52
C ALA A 109 -2.34 4.71 5.37
N MET A 110 -1.24 5.44 5.28
CA MET A 110 -0.17 5.04 4.38
C MET A 110 0.74 4.01 5.05
N PRO A 111 1.30 3.08 4.26
CA PRO A 111 2.47 2.32 4.66
C PRO A 111 3.55 3.21 5.29
N GLU A 112 4.17 2.72 6.37
CA GLU A 112 5.37 3.32 6.96
C GLU A 112 5.19 4.73 7.57
N GLU A 113 3.96 5.21 7.73
CA GLU A 113 3.67 6.55 8.29
C GLU A 113 4.03 6.66 9.78
N ARG A 114 3.78 5.60 10.57
CA ARG A 114 4.11 5.55 11.99
C ARG A 114 5.05 4.39 12.29
N ILE A 115 5.97 4.59 13.22
CA ILE A 115 6.87 3.52 13.72
C ILE A 115 6.09 2.32 14.25
N GLN A 116 4.92 2.56 14.86
CA GLN A 116 4.06 1.48 15.35
C GLN A 116 3.55 0.58 14.21
N ASP A 117 3.27 1.14 13.03
CA ASP A 117 2.78 0.40 11.87
C ASP A 117 3.91 -0.45 11.28
N LEU A 118 5.13 0.07 11.26
CA LEU A 118 6.33 -0.70 10.91
C LEU A 118 6.49 -1.92 11.83
N ILE A 119 6.35 -1.73 13.15
CA ILE A 119 6.45 -2.82 14.12
C ILE A 119 5.34 -3.86 13.91
N ARG A 120 4.10 -3.42 13.65
CA ARG A 120 2.97 -4.32 13.36
C ARG A 120 3.22 -5.13 12.08
N GLU A 121 3.71 -4.49 11.03
CA GLU A 121 4.03 -5.16 9.77
C GLU A 121 5.15 -6.20 9.94
N LEU A 122 6.18 -5.88 10.71
CA LEU A 122 7.24 -6.84 11.08
C LEU A 122 6.69 -8.04 11.85
N LYS A 123 5.71 -7.83 12.72
CA LYS A 123 4.97 -8.90 13.44
C LYS A 123 4.01 -9.69 12.55
N GLY A 124 3.92 -9.38 11.26
CA GLY A 124 3.05 -10.07 10.30
C GLY A 124 1.61 -9.59 10.31
N LYS A 125 1.34 -8.40 10.87
CA LYS A 125 0.04 -7.72 10.81
C LYS A 125 0.20 -6.48 9.91
N PRO A 126 0.25 -6.66 8.58
CA PRO A 126 0.44 -5.54 7.67
C PRO A 126 -0.76 -4.58 7.74
N LEU A 127 -0.50 -3.32 7.41
CA LEU A 127 -1.58 -2.37 7.18
C LEU A 127 -2.32 -2.77 5.89
N GLU A 128 -3.59 -3.13 6.04
CA GLU A 128 -4.49 -3.48 4.94
C GLU A 128 -5.49 -2.35 4.75
N ASN A 129 -5.44 -1.68 3.61
CA ASN A 129 -6.47 -0.73 3.18
C ASN A 129 -7.36 -1.48 2.20
N TYR A 130 -8.64 -1.63 2.49
CA TYR A 130 -9.57 -2.34 1.62
C TYR A 130 -10.94 -1.67 1.57
N LEU A 131 -11.62 -1.87 0.45
CA LEU A 131 -13.00 -1.46 0.22
C LEU A 131 -13.82 -2.71 -0.06
N ILE A 132 -14.95 -2.90 0.61
CA ILE A 132 -15.88 -3.98 0.30
C ILE A 132 -17.11 -3.37 -0.37
N VAL A 133 -17.49 -3.91 -1.52
CA VAL A 133 -18.64 -3.45 -2.30
C VAL A 133 -19.63 -4.60 -2.38
N GLN A 134 -20.87 -4.34 -1.98
CA GLN A 134 -21.96 -5.30 -2.04
C GLN A 134 -22.90 -4.95 -3.19
N GLN A 135 -23.18 -5.94 -4.05
CA GLN A 135 -24.11 -5.84 -5.18
C GLN A 135 -25.16 -6.94 -5.01
N GLY A 136 -26.30 -6.59 -4.42
CA GLY A 136 -27.32 -7.58 -4.05
C GLY A 136 -26.77 -8.59 -3.03
N GLN A 137 -26.56 -9.84 -3.45
CA GLN A 137 -25.98 -10.91 -2.62
C GLN A 137 -24.48 -11.15 -2.86
N GLU A 138 -23.86 -10.52 -3.86
CA GLU A 138 -22.43 -10.64 -4.07
C GLU A 138 -21.68 -9.61 -3.23
N GLU A 139 -20.64 -10.06 -2.54
CA GLU A 139 -19.70 -9.22 -1.80
C GLU A 139 -18.32 -9.31 -2.46
N ARG A 140 -17.72 -8.16 -2.76
CA ARG A 140 -16.37 -8.09 -3.35
C ARG A 140 -15.47 -7.18 -2.54
N ARG A 141 -14.36 -7.74 -2.07
CA ARG A 141 -13.29 -7.01 -1.38
C ARG A 141 -12.22 -6.57 -2.38
N PHE A 142 -11.87 -5.30 -2.33
CA PHE A 142 -10.79 -4.68 -3.07
C PHE A 142 -9.70 -4.24 -2.09
N ASP A 143 -8.57 -4.93 -2.07
CA ASP A 143 -7.39 -4.49 -1.33
C ASP A 143 -6.63 -3.45 -2.14
N ILE A 144 -6.42 -2.27 -1.55
CA ILE A 144 -5.97 -1.07 -2.23
C ILE A 144 -4.62 -0.64 -1.68
N LEU A 145 -3.67 -0.35 -2.59
CA LEU A 145 -2.42 0.27 -2.22
C LEU A 145 -2.55 1.80 -2.22
N LEU A 146 -2.47 2.41 -1.04
CA LEU A 146 -2.45 3.87 -0.85
C LEU A 146 -1.00 4.36 -0.73
N ASP A 147 -0.50 4.98 -1.79
CA ASP A 147 0.90 5.45 -1.90
C ASP A 147 1.06 6.94 -1.53
N SER A 148 -0.03 7.69 -1.27
CA SER A 148 0.02 9.13 -0.95
C SER A 148 -1.17 9.62 -0.12
N PHE A 149 -0.97 10.68 0.67
CA PHE A 149 -2.05 11.39 1.36
C PHE A 149 -3.11 11.93 0.39
N TYR A 150 -2.69 12.35 -0.80
CA TYR A 150 -3.62 12.77 -1.85
C TYR A 150 -4.62 11.67 -2.22
N MET A 151 -4.17 10.41 -2.31
CA MET A 151 -5.05 9.28 -2.60
C MET A 151 -6.07 9.05 -1.47
N ILE A 152 -5.65 9.18 -0.21
CA ILE A 152 -6.56 9.10 0.95
C ILE A 152 -7.64 10.18 0.84
N GLU A 153 -7.25 11.43 0.58
CA GLU A 153 -8.19 12.54 0.44
C GLU A 153 -9.13 12.38 -0.77
N GLN A 154 -8.64 11.86 -1.89
CA GLN A 154 -9.51 11.54 -3.03
C GLN A 154 -10.50 10.42 -2.71
N LEU A 155 -10.08 9.40 -1.95
CA LEU A 155 -10.96 8.31 -1.55
C LEU A 155 -12.05 8.82 -0.61
N LYS A 156 -11.70 9.61 0.41
CA LYS A 156 -12.67 10.25 1.31
C LYS A 156 -13.71 11.05 0.55
N LYS A 157 -13.29 11.94 -0.36
CA LYS A 157 -14.21 12.75 -1.17
C LYS A 157 -15.22 11.92 -1.96
N VAL A 158 -14.81 10.75 -2.44
CA VAL A 158 -15.72 9.86 -3.19
C VAL A 158 -16.68 9.14 -2.24
N ILE A 159 -16.20 8.71 -1.07
CA ILE A 159 -17.04 8.10 -0.04
C ILE A 159 -18.07 9.11 0.49
N ASP A 160 -17.65 10.35 0.77
CA ASP A 160 -18.53 11.42 1.23
C ASP A 160 -19.64 11.72 0.20
N ASP A 161 -19.28 11.84 -1.09
CA ASP A 161 -20.27 12.03 -2.17
C ASP A 161 -21.23 10.84 -2.29
N TRP A 162 -20.79 9.60 -2.07
CA TRP A 162 -21.68 8.44 -2.01
C TRP A 162 -22.64 8.50 -0.82
N GLN A 163 -22.16 8.95 0.33
CA GLN A 163 -23.00 9.13 1.52
C GLN A 163 -24.07 10.19 1.28
N ASP A 164 -23.69 11.33 0.70
CA ASP A 164 -24.60 12.43 0.37
C ASP A 164 -25.69 12.01 -0.64
N ARG A 165 -25.37 11.04 -1.51
CA ARG A 165 -26.32 10.44 -2.47
C ARG A 165 -27.18 9.32 -1.87
N GLY A 166 -27.03 9.03 -0.57
CA GLY A 166 -27.83 8.05 0.16
C GLY A 166 -27.36 6.61 0.05
N LEU A 167 -26.11 6.37 -0.38
CA LEU A 167 -25.53 5.04 -0.36
C LEU A 167 -25.28 4.58 1.09
N ILE A 168 -25.60 3.32 1.40
CA ILE A 168 -25.37 2.76 2.73
C ILE A 168 -23.87 2.50 2.91
N LEU A 169 -23.25 3.28 3.80
CA LEU A 169 -21.86 3.10 4.20
C LEU A 169 -21.78 2.43 5.57
N GLU A 170 -21.03 1.33 5.66
CA GLU A 170 -20.68 0.71 6.93
C GLU A 170 -19.20 0.92 7.21
N THR A 171 -18.91 1.40 8.43
CA THR A 171 -17.54 1.64 8.85
C THR A 171 -17.09 0.51 9.78
N VAL A 172 -15.94 -0.10 9.47
CA VAL A 172 -15.30 -1.11 10.32
C VAL A 172 -14.02 -0.57 10.95
N SER A 173 -13.78 -0.97 12.21
CA SER A 173 -12.62 -0.56 13.01
C SER A 173 -11.37 -1.41 12.79
#